data_AF-A0A9D1IGY6-F1
#
_entry.id   AF-A0A9D1IGY6-F1
#
_cell.length_a   1.000
_cell.length_b   1.000
_cell.length_c   1.000
_cell.angle_alpha   90.00
_cell.angle_beta   90.00
_cell.angle_gamma   90.00
#
_symmetry.space_group_name_H-M   'P 1'
#
loop_
_entity.id
_entity.type
_entity.pdbx_description
1 polymer ?
#
loop_
_entity_poly.entity_id
_entity_poly.type
_entity_poly.pdbx_seq_one_letter_code
_entity_poly.pdbx_strand_id
1 'polypeptide(L)'
;MNGLILMACTILALFVGYRFYARWLENTWGVDPNAKTPAQLKNDGNDYVPTSKWTVFSHQFTSITGAGPVTGPIIAAMFGWLPATLWMIFGCIFFGAVQDFTALYASVKNGGKSMGMMIEQYIGRTGRQLFLLFCWLFTLLVISAFCDIVANTFNGFTAQGAQIMPNAAAASISILYMFVAVAFGLYLKYRKPSGTEQLIVGIILMLLMLWIGIANPIYADAVTWRYVVFAYLFCAAVMPMWLLKQPRDYLSMFLLIGMILG
;
A
#
# COMPACT_ATOMS: atom_id res chain seq x y z
N MET A 1 -28.02 -1.30 -12.26
CA MET A 1 -27.74 -0.01 -11.59
C MET A 1 -26.57 0.65 -12.31
N ASN A 2 -26.64 1.94 -12.61
CA ASN A 2 -25.51 2.63 -13.23
C ASN A 2 -24.34 2.70 -12.23
N GLY A 3 -23.12 2.37 -12.65
CA GLY A 3 -21.93 2.39 -11.79
C GLY A 3 -21.68 3.75 -11.14
N LEU A 4 -22.04 4.85 -11.83
CA LEU A 4 -21.95 6.21 -11.29
C LEU A 4 -22.89 6.43 -10.09
N ILE A 5 -24.09 5.84 -10.13
CA ILE A 5 -25.06 5.92 -9.02
C ILE A 5 -24.52 5.13 -7.82
N LEU A 6 -23.97 3.94 -8.06
CA LEU A 6 -23.39 3.11 -7.01
C LEU A 6 -22.19 3.81 -6.34
N MET A 7 -21.33 4.45 -7.13
CA MET A 7 -20.22 5.27 -6.64
C MET A 7 -20.73 6.45 -5.80
N ALA A 8 -21.72 7.21 -6.30
CA ALA A 8 -22.31 8.33 -5.56
C ALA A 8 -22.92 7.88 -4.22
N CYS A 9 -23.66 6.77 -4.21
CA CYS A 9 -24.20 6.17 -2.98
C CYS A 9 -23.09 5.77 -2.01
N THR A 10 -22.00 5.19 -2.52
CA THR A 10 -20.84 4.78 -1.70
C THR A 10 -20.15 5.98 -1.07
N ILE A 11 -19.88 7.03 -1.85
CA ILE A 11 -19.28 8.28 -1.35
C ILE A 11 -20.17 8.90 -0.27
N LEU A 12 -21.49 8.95 -0.50
CA LEU A 12 -22.43 9.50 0.47
C LEU A 12 -22.46 8.66 1.76
N ALA A 13 -22.47 7.34 1.66
CA ALA A 13 -22.43 6.46 2.83
C ALA A 13 -21.13 6.63 3.65
N LEU A 14 -19.97 6.71 2.98
CA LEU A 14 -18.68 6.96 3.64
C LEU A 14 -18.63 8.36 4.27
N PHE A 15 -19.20 9.37 3.61
CA PHE A 15 -19.30 10.73 4.16
C PHE A 15 -20.17 10.77 5.42
N VAL A 16 -21.32 10.11 5.40
CA VAL A 16 -22.20 9.96 6.57
C VAL A 16 -21.48 9.19 7.69
N GLY A 17 -20.83 8.07 7.37
CA GLY A 17 -20.02 7.31 8.33
C GLY A 17 -18.93 8.18 8.99
N TYR A 18 -18.18 8.92 8.19
CA TYR A 18 -17.15 9.84 8.70
C TYR A 18 -17.74 10.96 9.57
N ARG A 19 -18.86 11.56 9.16
CA ARG A 19 -19.41 12.73 9.86
C ARG A 19 -20.12 12.38 11.17
N PHE A 20 -20.78 11.23 11.24
CA PHE A 20 -21.59 10.83 12.39
C PHE A 20 -20.91 9.75 13.21
N TYR A 21 -20.53 8.63 12.59
CA TYR A 21 -19.98 7.48 13.31
C TYR A 21 -18.57 7.75 13.83
N ALA A 22 -17.68 8.36 13.03
CA ALA A 22 -16.33 8.68 13.51
C ALA A 22 -16.35 9.70 14.66
N ARG A 23 -17.24 10.70 14.63
CA ARG A 23 -17.43 11.64 15.75
C ARG A 23 -17.98 10.98 17.00
N TRP A 24 -18.94 10.07 16.83
CA TRP A 24 -19.44 9.27 17.94
C TRP A 24 -18.29 8.47 18.58
N LEU A 25 -17.47 7.81 17.77
CA LEU A 25 -16.31 7.05 18.22
C LEU A 25 -15.28 7.94 18.94
N GLU A 26 -14.94 9.10 18.37
CA GLU A 26 -14.02 10.08 18.96
C GLU A 26 -14.48 10.53 20.36
N ASN A 27 -15.77 10.83 20.50
CA ASN A 27 -16.38 11.24 21.76
C ASN A 27 -16.42 10.10 22.78
N THR A 28 -16.85 8.90 22.37
CA THR A 28 -16.96 7.74 23.26
C THR A 28 -15.59 7.31 23.81
N TRP A 29 -14.54 7.42 22.99
CA TRP A 29 -13.18 7.08 23.38
C TRP A 29 -12.44 8.23 24.07
N GLY A 30 -13.04 9.41 24.19
CA GLY A 30 -12.47 10.56 24.90
C GLY A 30 -11.16 11.05 24.27
N VAL A 31 -11.12 11.17 22.94
CA VAL A 31 -10.01 11.81 22.24
C VAL A 31 -10.01 13.28 22.60
N ASP A 32 -8.92 13.76 23.21
CA ASP A 32 -8.72 15.18 23.50
C ASP A 32 -7.96 15.84 22.34
N PRO A 33 -8.58 16.78 21.60
CA PRO A 33 -7.93 17.47 20.47
C PRO A 33 -6.71 18.32 20.88
N ASN A 34 -6.62 18.71 22.16
CA ASN A 34 -5.54 19.54 22.69
C ASN A 34 -4.39 18.72 23.28
N ALA A 35 -4.54 17.40 23.41
CA ALA A 35 -3.51 16.54 23.95
C ALA A 35 -2.31 16.47 23.00
N LYS A 36 -1.12 16.76 23.53
CA LYS A 36 0.14 16.61 22.78
C LYS A 36 0.42 15.13 22.52
N THR A 37 0.74 14.80 21.28
CA THR A 37 1.06 13.42 20.90
C THR A 37 2.46 13.02 21.38
N PRO A 38 2.78 11.72 21.48
CA PRO A 38 4.12 11.25 21.83
C PRO A 38 5.22 11.82 20.93
N ALA A 39 4.92 12.05 19.64
CA ALA A 39 5.82 12.69 18.70
C ALA A 39 6.24 14.12 19.12
N GLN A 40 5.35 14.86 19.78
CA GLN A 40 5.66 16.19 20.31
C GLN A 40 6.30 16.15 21.70
N LEU A 41 5.87 15.21 22.55
CA LEU A 41 6.34 15.12 23.94
C LEU A 41 7.74 14.51 24.07
N LYS A 42 8.07 13.53 23.21
CA LYS A 42 9.34 12.79 23.24
C LYS A 42 10.20 13.10 22.03
N ASN A 43 10.07 14.29 21.46
CA ASN A 43 10.73 14.68 20.22
C ASN A 43 12.26 14.49 20.33
N ASP A 44 12.77 13.41 19.75
CA ASP A 44 14.18 12.99 19.81
C ASP A 44 14.88 13.14 18.45
N GLY A 45 14.15 13.60 17.42
CA GLY A 45 14.66 13.76 16.06
C GLY A 45 14.89 12.44 15.31
N ASN A 46 14.62 11.28 15.94
CA ASN A 46 14.85 9.95 15.40
C ASN A 46 13.55 9.13 15.37
N ASP A 47 13.14 8.57 16.51
CA ASP A 47 11.95 7.70 16.62
C ASP A 47 10.66 8.52 16.79
N TYR A 48 10.76 9.71 17.36
CA TYR A 48 9.65 10.63 17.62
C TYR A 48 9.93 11.97 16.94
N VAL A 49 9.30 12.19 15.78
CA VAL A 49 9.44 13.43 15.02
C VAL A 49 8.06 14.03 14.73
N PRO A 50 7.79 15.28 15.17
CA PRO A 50 6.57 15.99 14.81
C PRO A 50 6.44 16.10 13.28
N THR A 51 5.44 15.43 12.74
CA THR A 51 5.19 15.37 11.30
C THR A 51 3.81 15.93 10.98
N SER A 52 3.64 16.51 9.79
CA SER A 52 2.36 17.08 9.38
C SER A 52 1.27 15.99 9.30
N LYS A 53 0.02 16.36 9.63
CA LYS A 53 -1.12 15.43 9.57
C LYS A 53 -1.31 14.83 8.17
N TRP A 54 -1.10 15.65 7.14
CA TRP A 54 -1.22 15.23 5.73
C TRP A 54 -0.16 14.21 5.36
N THR A 55 1.10 14.42 5.77
CA THR A 55 2.18 13.47 5.49
C THR A 55 1.90 12.12 6.16
N VAL A 56 1.51 12.11 7.43
CA VAL A 56 1.17 10.86 8.14
C VAL A 56 -0.04 10.16 7.51
N PHE A 57 -1.08 10.93 7.12
CA PHE A 57 -2.22 10.40 6.40
C PHE A 57 -1.82 9.76 5.07
N SER A 58 -0.97 10.42 4.27
CA SER A 58 -0.47 9.88 3.02
C SER A 58 0.33 8.59 3.23
N HIS A 59 1.15 8.50 4.28
CA HIS A 59 1.84 7.26 4.62
C HIS A 59 0.88 6.13 5.00
N GLN A 60 -0.14 6.41 5.82
CA GLN A 60 -1.17 5.41 6.15
C GLN A 60 -1.95 4.99 4.90
N PHE A 61 -2.39 5.95 4.10
CA PHE A 61 -3.15 5.71 2.88
C PHE A 61 -2.36 4.82 1.91
N THR A 62 -1.11 5.20 1.60
CA THR A 62 -0.25 4.41 0.72
C THR A 62 0.08 3.02 1.27
N SER A 63 0.13 2.85 2.60
CA SER A 63 0.38 1.56 3.23
C SER A 63 -0.82 0.60 3.15
N ILE A 64 -2.05 1.12 3.07
CA ILE A 64 -3.28 0.32 2.90
C ILE A 64 -3.56 0.07 1.42
N THR A 65 -3.25 1.04 0.56
CA THR A 65 -3.55 0.99 -0.87
C THR A 65 -2.61 -0.01 -1.55
N GLY A 66 -3.14 -1.18 -1.90
CA GLY A 66 -2.36 -2.24 -2.56
C GLY A 66 -3.24 -3.14 -3.41
N ALA A 67 -2.69 -4.26 -3.86
CA ALA A 67 -3.47 -5.22 -4.66
C ALA A 67 -4.64 -5.84 -3.88
N GLY A 68 -4.54 -5.96 -2.55
CA GLY A 68 -5.59 -6.53 -1.69
C GLY A 68 -6.95 -5.82 -1.82
N PRO A 69 -7.03 -4.48 -1.63
CA PRO A 69 -8.23 -3.71 -1.88
C PRO A 69 -8.79 -3.77 -3.31
N VAL A 70 -8.05 -4.28 -4.29
CA VAL A 70 -8.53 -4.47 -5.67
C VAL A 70 -9.03 -5.90 -5.87
N THR A 71 -8.24 -6.91 -5.50
CA THR A 71 -8.59 -8.32 -5.69
C THR A 71 -9.72 -8.76 -4.77
N GLY A 72 -9.75 -8.26 -3.54
CA GLY A 72 -10.79 -8.59 -2.56
C GLY A 72 -12.20 -8.29 -3.07
N PRO A 73 -12.50 -7.06 -3.52
CA PRO A 73 -13.78 -6.73 -4.14
C PRO A 73 -14.12 -7.54 -5.39
N ILE A 74 -13.13 -7.86 -6.24
CA ILE A 74 -13.34 -8.67 -7.45
C ILE A 74 -13.80 -10.08 -7.05
N ILE A 75 -13.15 -10.69 -6.06
CA ILE A 75 -13.53 -12.01 -5.53
C ILE A 75 -14.91 -11.92 -4.85
N ALA A 76 -15.15 -10.87 -4.07
CA ALA A 76 -16.44 -10.66 -3.41
C ALA A 76 -17.58 -10.49 -4.44
N ALA A 77 -17.32 -9.87 -5.58
CA ALA A 77 -18.30 -9.68 -6.65
C ALA A 77 -18.76 -11.00 -7.28
N MET A 78 -18.01 -12.10 -7.13
CA MET A 78 -18.45 -13.45 -7.52
C MET A 78 -19.69 -13.90 -6.72
N PHE A 79 -19.90 -13.37 -5.51
CA PHE A 79 -21.10 -13.58 -4.69
C PHE A 79 -22.23 -12.59 -5.00
N GLY A 80 -22.09 -11.82 -6.08
CA GLY A 80 -23.04 -10.81 -6.51
C GLY A 80 -22.58 -9.39 -6.18
N TRP A 81 -22.88 -8.46 -7.09
CA TRP A 81 -22.44 -7.07 -7.01
C TRP A 81 -23.01 -6.34 -5.78
N LEU A 82 -24.27 -6.61 -5.42
CA LEU A 82 -24.95 -5.91 -4.32
C LEU A 82 -24.43 -6.37 -2.94
N PRO A 83 -24.36 -7.68 -2.62
CA PRO A 83 -23.74 -8.15 -1.38
C PRO A 83 -22.29 -7.67 -1.22
N ALA A 84 -21.49 -7.73 -2.30
CA ALA A 84 -20.11 -7.24 -2.29
C ALA A 84 -20.04 -5.74 -1.96
N THR A 85 -20.88 -4.92 -2.61
CA THR A 85 -20.91 -3.48 -2.39
C THR A 85 -21.34 -3.13 -0.97
N LEU A 86 -22.39 -3.76 -0.46
CA LEU A 86 -22.85 -3.53 0.90
C LEU A 86 -21.77 -3.94 1.91
N TRP A 87 -21.17 -5.11 1.74
CA TRP A 87 -20.08 -5.55 2.61
C TRP A 87 -18.89 -4.59 2.57
N MET A 88 -18.51 -4.06 1.41
CA MET A 88 -17.44 -3.05 1.34
C MET A 88 -17.80 -1.78 2.13
N ILE A 89 -19.03 -1.27 2.00
CA ILE A 89 -19.46 -0.06 2.70
C ILE A 89 -19.54 -0.31 4.21
N PHE A 90 -20.31 -1.32 4.63
CA PHE A 90 -20.50 -1.63 6.05
C PHE A 90 -19.20 -2.11 6.70
N GLY A 91 -18.47 -3.01 6.02
CA GLY A 91 -17.17 -3.52 6.44
C GLY A 91 -16.15 -2.41 6.66
N CYS A 92 -16.04 -1.47 5.72
CA CYS A 92 -15.12 -0.34 5.84
C CYS A 92 -15.50 0.58 7.01
N ILE A 93 -16.78 0.96 7.14
CA ILE A 93 -17.22 1.93 8.16
C ILE A 93 -17.12 1.33 9.58
N PHE A 94 -17.62 0.11 9.78
CA PHE A 94 -17.81 -0.45 11.12
C PHE A 94 -16.68 -1.36 11.60
N PHE A 95 -15.90 -1.96 10.70
CA PHE A 95 -14.82 -2.86 11.08
C PHE A 95 -13.45 -2.26 10.73
N GLY A 96 -13.21 -1.94 9.46
CA GLY A 96 -11.92 -1.44 8.99
C GLY A 96 -11.50 -0.14 9.65
N ALA A 97 -12.32 0.91 9.53
CA ALA A 97 -12.02 2.22 10.10
C ALA A 97 -11.92 2.17 11.64
N VAL A 98 -12.74 1.34 12.29
CA VAL A 98 -12.72 1.17 13.75
C VAL A 98 -11.45 0.44 14.21
N GLN A 99 -11.04 -0.60 13.49
CA GLN A 99 -9.80 -1.33 13.76
C GLN A 99 -8.60 -0.40 13.67
N ASP A 100 -8.48 0.37 12.59
CA ASP A 100 -7.39 1.33 12.38
C ASP A 100 -7.39 2.42 13.45
N PHE A 101 -8.55 3.01 13.74
CA PHE A 101 -8.69 4.00 14.81
C PHE A 101 -8.27 3.45 16.16
N THR A 102 -8.73 2.24 16.52
CA THR A 102 -8.46 1.62 17.82
C THR A 102 -6.98 1.30 17.96
N ALA A 103 -6.34 0.76 16.92
CA ALA A 103 -4.91 0.45 16.94
C ALA A 103 -4.05 1.72 17.09
N LEU A 104 -4.36 2.77 16.34
CA LEU A 104 -3.66 4.06 16.42
C LEU A 104 -3.89 4.74 17.78
N TYR A 105 -5.13 4.78 18.25
CA TYR A 105 -5.47 5.37 19.55
C TYR A 105 -4.76 4.65 20.70
N ALA A 106 -4.79 3.31 20.72
CA ALA A 106 -4.10 2.51 21.72
C ALA A 106 -2.59 2.78 21.70
N SER A 107 -1.97 2.83 20.51
CA SER A 107 -0.55 3.12 20.36
C SER A 107 -0.20 4.52 20.90
N VAL A 108 -0.94 5.56 20.51
CA VAL A 108 -0.73 6.95 20.94
C VAL A 108 -0.86 7.09 22.46
N LYS A 109 -1.89 6.48 23.07
CA LYS A 109 -2.07 6.47 24.53
C LYS A 109 -0.95 5.75 25.28
N ASN A 110 -0.34 4.74 24.65
CA ASN A 110 0.80 4.00 25.19
C ASN A 110 2.16 4.60 24.78
N GLY A 111 2.19 5.88 24.41
CA GLY A 111 3.43 6.59 24.09
C GLY A 111 4.02 6.24 22.72
N GLY A 112 3.21 5.82 21.76
CA GLY A 112 3.62 5.46 20.39
C GLY A 112 4.23 4.07 20.27
N LYS A 113 3.98 3.18 21.23
CA LYS A 113 4.52 1.81 21.21
C LYS A 113 3.82 0.95 20.17
N SER A 114 4.55 -0.02 19.61
CA SER A 114 3.97 -1.02 18.69
C SER A 114 2.94 -1.90 19.38
N MET A 115 2.03 -2.51 18.60
CA MET A 115 1.02 -3.44 19.12
C MET A 115 1.65 -4.59 19.93
N GLY A 116 2.77 -5.15 19.47
CA GLY A 116 3.48 -6.21 20.20
C GLY A 116 4.00 -5.75 21.57
N MET A 117 4.49 -4.51 21.68
CA MET A 117 4.92 -3.93 22.96
C MET A 117 3.76 -3.64 23.90
N MET A 118 2.58 -3.29 23.37
CA MET A 118 1.38 -3.14 24.18
C MET A 118 0.89 -4.50 24.70
N ILE A 119 0.88 -5.52 23.85
CA ILE A 119 0.54 -6.90 24.26
C ILE A 119 1.47 -7.38 25.38
N GLU A 120 2.76 -7.09 25.31
CA GLU A 120 3.68 -7.43 26.40
C GLU A 120 3.34 -6.75 27.72
N GLN A 121 2.93 -5.47 27.68
CA GLN A 121 2.57 -4.72 28.89
C GLN A 121 1.28 -5.22 29.55
N TYR A 122 0.27 -5.58 28.75
CA TYR A 122 -1.06 -5.94 29.27
C TYR A 122 -1.29 -7.45 29.41
N ILE A 123 -0.66 -8.29 28.58
CA ILE A 123 -0.84 -9.75 28.57
C ILE A 123 0.43 -10.47 29.05
N GLY A 124 1.61 -9.94 28.74
CA GLY A 124 2.90 -10.50 29.14
C GLY A 124 3.75 -11.00 27.98
N ARG A 125 4.96 -11.47 28.31
CA ARG A 125 5.99 -11.88 27.31
C ARG A 125 5.54 -13.02 26.41
N THR A 126 4.86 -14.02 26.97
CA THR A 126 4.35 -15.17 26.20
C THR A 126 3.31 -14.72 25.17
N GLY A 127 2.39 -13.82 25.56
CA GLY A 127 1.42 -13.23 24.66
C GLY A 127 2.07 -12.48 23.49
N ARG A 128 3.12 -11.70 23.78
CA ARG A 128 3.91 -11.02 22.74
C ARG A 128 4.54 -12.03 21.78
N GLN A 129 5.17 -13.09 22.29
CA GLN A 129 5.84 -14.09 21.46
C GLN A 129 4.85 -14.83 20.55
N LEU A 130 3.70 -15.25 21.07
CA LEU A 130 2.65 -15.89 20.28
C LEU A 130 2.09 -14.94 19.22
N PHE A 131 1.85 -13.67 19.58
CA PHE A 131 1.39 -12.66 18.62
C PHE A 131 2.42 -12.40 17.51
N LEU A 132 3.70 -12.25 17.87
CA LEU A 132 4.77 -12.04 16.88
C LEU A 132 4.96 -13.27 15.98
N LEU A 133 4.85 -14.48 16.53
CA LEU A 133 4.88 -15.72 15.74
C LEU A 133 3.72 -15.77 14.75
N PHE A 134 2.50 -15.44 15.21
CA PHE A 134 1.33 -15.35 14.35
C PHE A 134 1.53 -14.29 13.25
N CYS A 135 1.97 -13.09 13.59
CA CYS A 135 2.26 -12.04 12.61
C CYS A 135 3.32 -12.45 11.59
N TRP A 136 4.35 -13.18 12.03
CA TRP A 136 5.41 -13.68 11.16
C TRP A 136 4.86 -14.72 10.17
N LEU A 137 4.15 -15.74 10.66
CA LEU A 137 3.51 -16.76 9.80
C LEU A 137 2.49 -16.14 8.85
N PHE A 138 1.67 -15.21 9.34
CA PHE A 138 0.67 -14.52 8.53
C PHE A 138 1.33 -13.68 7.43
N THR A 139 2.44 -13.00 7.73
CA THR A 139 3.18 -12.22 6.74
C THR A 139 3.76 -13.11 5.64
N LEU A 140 4.22 -14.33 5.95
CA LEU A 140 4.64 -15.30 4.93
C LEU A 140 3.48 -15.67 3.99
N LEU A 141 2.28 -15.92 4.54
CA LEU A 141 1.08 -16.20 3.75
C LEU A 141 0.74 -15.02 2.84
N VAL A 142 0.70 -13.80 3.39
CA VAL A 142 0.41 -12.59 2.62
C VAL A 142 1.43 -12.39 1.50
N ILE A 143 2.73 -12.52 1.78
CA ILE A 143 3.77 -12.42 0.74
C ILE A 143 3.54 -13.45 -0.37
N SER A 144 3.23 -14.70 0.00
CA SER A 144 2.94 -15.76 -0.97
C SER A 144 1.72 -15.41 -1.84
N ALA A 145 0.63 -14.95 -1.24
CA ALA A 145 -0.59 -14.59 -1.96
C ALA A 145 -0.37 -13.43 -2.94
N PHE A 146 0.32 -12.37 -2.49
CA PHE A 146 0.65 -11.23 -3.35
C PHE A 146 1.64 -11.59 -4.46
N CYS A 147 2.62 -12.46 -4.18
CA CYS A 147 3.54 -12.97 -5.20
C CYS A 147 2.77 -13.74 -6.29
N ASP A 148 1.80 -14.57 -5.91
CA ASP A 148 0.99 -15.31 -6.87
C ASP A 148 0.09 -14.39 -7.71
N ILE A 149 -0.54 -13.39 -7.07
CA ILE A 149 -1.33 -12.38 -7.80
C ILE A 149 -0.47 -11.68 -8.86
N VAL A 150 0.71 -11.17 -8.49
CA VAL A 150 1.62 -10.48 -9.42
C VAL A 150 2.08 -11.41 -10.55
N ALA A 151 2.48 -12.64 -10.22
CA ALA A 151 2.94 -13.61 -11.21
C ALA A 151 1.84 -13.99 -12.21
N ASN A 152 0.59 -14.10 -11.76
CA ASN A 152 -0.55 -14.35 -12.65
C ASN A 152 -0.89 -13.12 -13.50
N THR A 153 -0.75 -11.89 -12.96
CA THR A 153 -0.88 -10.66 -13.76
C THR A 153 0.19 -10.56 -14.85
N PHE A 154 1.41 -11.03 -14.59
CA PHE A 154 2.52 -10.99 -15.55
C PHE A 154 2.54 -12.18 -16.52
N ASN A 155 1.69 -13.18 -16.31
CA ASN A 155 1.65 -14.35 -17.18
C ASN A 155 1.33 -13.93 -18.62
N GLY A 156 2.31 -14.10 -19.50
CA GLY A 156 2.24 -13.71 -20.90
C GLY A 156 1.52 -14.71 -21.78
N PHE A 157 1.00 -15.81 -21.23
CA PHE A 157 0.37 -16.89 -21.99
C PHE A 157 -1.04 -17.23 -21.45
N THR A 158 -1.99 -17.47 -22.35
CA THR A 158 -3.29 -18.07 -22.00
C THR A 158 -3.13 -19.55 -21.68
N ALA A 159 -4.18 -20.18 -21.14
CA ALA A 159 -4.22 -21.62 -20.93
C ALA A 159 -4.05 -22.44 -22.23
N GLN A 160 -4.31 -21.82 -23.38
CA GLN A 160 -4.15 -22.41 -24.72
C GLN A 160 -2.80 -22.06 -25.36
N GLY A 161 -1.90 -21.37 -24.63
CA GLY A 161 -0.58 -20.97 -25.10
C GLY A 161 -0.56 -19.71 -25.99
N ALA A 162 -1.68 -19.00 -26.14
CA ALA A 162 -1.71 -17.75 -26.90
C ALA A 162 -1.04 -16.62 -26.12
N GLN A 163 -0.35 -15.73 -26.82
CA GLN A 163 0.34 -14.60 -26.22
C GLN A 163 -0.64 -13.53 -25.71
N ILE A 164 -0.44 -13.08 -24.47
CA ILE A 164 -1.16 -11.98 -23.83
C ILE A 164 -0.20 -10.79 -23.74
N MET A 165 -0.15 -10.00 -24.81
CA MET A 165 0.74 -8.85 -24.91
C MET A 165 0.58 -7.83 -23.77
N PRO A 166 -0.64 -7.48 -23.29
CA PRO A 166 -0.79 -6.54 -22.17
C PRO A 166 -0.12 -7.01 -20.87
N ASN A 167 -0.21 -8.31 -20.56
CA ASN A 167 0.40 -8.89 -19.35
C ASN A 167 1.92 -8.90 -19.44
N ALA A 168 2.45 -9.29 -20.60
CA ALA A 168 3.88 -9.29 -20.88
C ALA A 168 4.47 -7.87 -20.86
N ALA A 169 3.73 -6.88 -21.38
CA ALA A 169 4.11 -5.47 -21.30
C ALA A 169 4.13 -4.98 -19.84
N ALA A 170 3.12 -5.31 -19.03
CA ALA A 170 3.08 -4.97 -17.60
C ALA A 170 4.28 -5.57 -16.83
N ALA A 171 4.67 -6.81 -17.15
CA ALA A 171 5.83 -7.45 -16.57
C ALA A 171 7.14 -6.75 -16.94
N SER A 172 7.26 -6.35 -18.21
CA SER A 172 8.44 -5.65 -18.74
C SER A 172 8.61 -4.26 -18.15
N ILE A 173 7.52 -3.50 -18.06
CA ILE A 173 7.47 -2.20 -17.36
C ILE A 173 7.91 -2.37 -15.91
N SER A 174 7.45 -3.43 -15.23
CA SER A 174 7.75 -3.69 -13.82
C SER A 174 9.22 -4.03 -13.59
N ILE A 175 9.85 -4.80 -14.48
CA ILE A 175 11.30 -5.04 -14.45
C ILE A 175 12.06 -3.73 -14.66
N LEU A 176 11.68 -2.92 -15.64
CA LEU A 176 12.33 -1.63 -15.88
C LEU A 176 12.23 -0.72 -14.65
N TYR A 177 11.06 -0.66 -14.02
CA TYR A 177 10.83 0.09 -12.78
C TYR A 177 11.81 -0.32 -11.67
N MET A 178 12.11 -1.61 -11.55
CA MET A 178 13.04 -2.11 -10.54
C MET A 178 14.45 -1.53 -10.70
N PHE A 179 14.98 -1.55 -11.92
CA PHE A 179 16.34 -1.07 -12.20
C PHE A 179 16.42 0.46 -12.25
N VAL A 180 15.44 1.10 -12.90
CA VAL A 180 15.39 2.56 -13.04
C VAL A 180 15.14 3.23 -11.69
N ALA A 181 14.34 2.64 -10.79
CA ALA A 181 14.17 3.18 -9.44
C ALA A 181 15.49 3.19 -8.66
N VAL A 182 16.31 2.14 -8.78
CA VAL A 182 17.64 2.10 -8.16
C VAL A 182 18.55 3.18 -8.75
N ALA A 183 18.59 3.31 -10.07
CA ALA A 183 19.36 4.35 -10.74
C ALA A 183 18.91 5.77 -10.34
N PHE A 184 17.60 5.98 -10.24
CA PHE A 184 17.00 7.23 -9.79
C PHE A 184 17.31 7.50 -8.30
N GLY A 185 17.30 6.48 -7.45
CA GLY A 185 17.73 6.59 -6.05
C GLY A 185 19.19 7.03 -5.89
N LEU A 186 20.08 6.47 -6.71
CA LEU A 186 21.48 6.90 -6.77
C LEU A 186 21.60 8.34 -7.28
N TYR A 187 20.83 8.71 -8.31
CA TYR A 187 20.77 10.07 -8.83
C TYR A 187 20.35 11.07 -7.74
N LEU A 188 19.26 10.79 -7.03
CA LEU A 188 18.77 11.62 -5.92
C LEU A 188 19.83 11.80 -4.84
N LYS A 189 20.54 10.73 -4.45
CA LYS A 189 21.54 10.77 -3.39
C LYS A 189 22.78 11.57 -3.78
N TYR A 190 23.32 11.36 -4.98
CA TYR A 190 24.60 11.95 -5.39
C TYR A 190 24.47 13.34 -5.99
N ARG A 191 23.44 13.59 -6.80
CA ARG A 191 23.24 14.90 -7.45
C ARG A 191 22.46 15.88 -6.60
N LYS A 192 21.66 15.40 -5.63
CA LYS A 192 20.75 16.22 -4.80
C LYS A 192 19.97 17.27 -5.64
N PRO A 193 19.28 16.82 -6.71
CA PRO A 193 18.58 17.70 -7.64
C PRO A 193 17.47 18.49 -6.94
N SER A 194 17.13 19.66 -7.49
CA SER A 194 16.00 20.47 -7.02
C SER A 194 14.66 19.75 -7.22
N GLY A 195 13.62 20.11 -6.45
CA GLY A 195 12.32 19.43 -6.53
C GLY A 195 11.69 19.45 -7.93
N THR A 196 11.89 20.53 -8.69
CA THR A 196 11.40 20.65 -10.08
C THR A 196 12.15 19.72 -11.03
N GLU A 197 13.47 19.59 -10.85
CA GLU A 197 14.31 18.70 -11.65
C GLU A 197 13.97 17.23 -11.38
N GLN A 198 13.69 16.86 -10.12
CA GLN A 198 13.21 15.53 -9.76
C GLN A 198 11.90 15.19 -10.45
N LEU A 199 10.97 16.14 -10.51
CA LEU A 199 9.68 15.97 -11.16
C LEU A 199 9.84 15.75 -12.66
N ILE A 200 10.60 16.61 -13.34
CA ILE A 200 10.81 16.52 -14.80
C ILE A 200 11.49 15.20 -15.15
N VAL A 201 12.58 14.86 -14.47
CA VAL A 201 13.31 13.60 -14.69
C VAL A 201 12.43 12.40 -14.39
N GLY A 202 11.64 12.45 -13.31
CA GLY A 202 10.72 11.38 -12.93
C GLY A 202 9.65 11.11 -14.00
N ILE A 203 9.04 12.16 -14.56
CA ILE A 203 8.04 12.02 -15.64
C ILE A 203 8.69 11.45 -16.90
N ILE A 204 9.85 11.97 -17.31
CA ILE A 204 10.56 11.47 -18.50
C ILE A 204 10.92 9.99 -18.34
N LEU A 205 11.49 9.61 -17.20
CA LEU A 205 11.82 8.21 -16.92
C LEU A 205 10.57 7.33 -16.94
N MET A 206 9.46 7.79 -16.37
CA MET A 206 8.20 7.07 -16.36
C MET A 206 7.67 6.81 -17.79
N LEU A 207 7.62 7.84 -18.63
CA LEU A 207 7.20 7.69 -20.02
C LEU A 207 8.13 6.78 -20.83
N LEU A 208 9.44 6.87 -20.62
CA LEU A 208 10.42 5.99 -21.26
C LEU A 208 10.23 4.53 -20.84
N MET A 209 10.02 4.25 -19.55
CA MET A 209 9.78 2.89 -19.06
C MET A 209 8.49 2.30 -19.65
N LEU A 210 7.42 3.08 -19.76
CA LEU A 210 6.19 2.66 -20.42
C LEU A 210 6.41 2.37 -21.90
N TRP A 211 7.04 3.29 -22.62
CA TRP A 211 7.29 3.15 -24.05
C TRP A 211 8.17 1.93 -24.36
N ILE A 212 9.30 1.77 -23.65
CA ILE A 212 10.22 0.64 -23.85
C ILE A 212 9.55 -0.68 -23.44
N GLY A 213 8.82 -0.70 -22.33
CA GLY A 213 8.17 -1.90 -21.82
C GLY A 213 7.02 -2.40 -22.70
N ILE A 214 6.27 -1.49 -23.33
CA ILE A 214 5.23 -1.83 -24.31
C ILE A 214 5.86 -2.27 -25.63
N ALA A 215 6.96 -1.64 -26.06
CA ALA A 215 7.65 -1.99 -27.30
C ALA A 215 8.37 -3.36 -27.22
N ASN A 216 8.87 -3.75 -26.04
CA ASN A 216 9.62 -4.99 -25.83
C ASN A 216 8.98 -5.86 -24.73
N PRO A 217 7.81 -6.46 -24.98
CA PRO A 217 7.14 -7.32 -24.01
C PRO A 217 7.88 -8.65 -23.81
N ILE A 218 8.22 -8.95 -22.56
CA ILE A 218 8.83 -10.20 -22.10
C ILE A 218 7.72 -11.20 -21.78
N TYR A 219 7.65 -12.26 -22.59
CA TYR A 219 6.71 -13.36 -22.37
C TYR A 219 7.36 -14.43 -21.50
N ALA A 220 6.82 -14.62 -20.31
CA ALA A 220 7.14 -15.74 -19.45
C ALA A 220 5.86 -16.23 -18.74
N ASP A 221 5.90 -17.47 -18.29
CA ASP A 221 4.79 -18.11 -17.59
C ASP A 221 4.78 -17.70 -16.11
N ALA A 222 3.65 -17.98 -15.44
CA ALA A 222 3.47 -17.62 -14.03
C ALA A 222 4.52 -18.27 -13.11
N VAL A 223 5.03 -19.47 -13.42
CA VAL A 223 6.03 -20.14 -12.56
C VAL A 223 7.35 -19.37 -12.62
N THR A 224 7.81 -19.01 -13.81
CA THR A 224 9.01 -18.18 -13.98
C THR A 224 8.87 -16.84 -13.26
N TRP A 225 7.71 -16.17 -13.40
CA TRP A 225 7.47 -14.90 -12.72
C TRP A 225 7.46 -15.01 -11.20
N ARG A 226 6.96 -16.11 -10.61
CA ARG A 226 7.05 -16.32 -9.15
C ARG A 226 8.49 -16.30 -8.67
N TYR A 227 9.40 -17.00 -9.35
CA TYR A 227 10.82 -17.00 -8.99
C TYR A 227 11.44 -15.60 -9.09
N VAL A 228 11.15 -14.87 -10.18
CA VAL A 228 11.66 -13.51 -10.38
C VAL A 228 11.14 -12.56 -9.29
N VAL A 229 9.85 -12.64 -8.95
CA VAL A 229 9.24 -11.80 -7.90
C VAL A 229 9.84 -12.12 -6.53
N PHE A 230 10.03 -13.39 -6.17
CA PHE A 230 10.67 -13.76 -4.91
C PHE A 230 12.13 -13.29 -4.82
N ALA A 231 12.91 -13.44 -5.91
CA ALA A 231 14.26 -12.92 -5.98
C ALA A 231 14.30 -11.40 -5.78
N TYR A 232 13.37 -10.68 -6.42
CA TYR A 232 13.22 -9.25 -6.22
C TYR A 232 12.85 -8.88 -4.78
N LEU A 233 11.90 -9.58 -4.17
CA LEU A 233 11.47 -9.33 -2.79
C LEU A 233 12.62 -9.50 -1.80
N PHE A 234 13.48 -10.49 -2.01
CA PHE A 234 14.70 -10.66 -1.23
C PHE A 234 15.63 -9.45 -1.37
N CYS A 235 15.93 -9.03 -2.60
CA CYS A 235 16.75 -7.84 -2.86
C CYS A 235 16.14 -6.58 -2.23
N ALA A 236 14.82 -6.39 -2.36
CA ALA A 236 14.09 -5.25 -1.84
C ALA A 236 14.02 -5.22 -0.30
N ALA A 237 14.09 -6.37 0.36
CA ALA A 237 14.15 -6.48 1.82
C ALA A 237 15.53 -6.10 2.39
N VAL A 238 16.60 -6.36 1.63
CA VAL A 238 17.99 -6.09 2.05
C VAL A 238 18.44 -4.67 1.69
N MET A 239 17.97 -4.13 0.57
CA MET A 239 18.36 -2.79 0.12
C MET A 239 17.82 -1.67 1.02
N PRO A 240 18.59 -0.58 1.22
CA PRO A 240 18.16 0.53 2.04
C PRO A 240 16.99 1.30 1.39
N MET A 241 16.11 1.86 2.22
CA MET A 241 14.86 2.50 1.78
C MET A 241 15.07 3.63 0.75
N TRP A 242 16.12 4.44 0.93
CA TRP A 242 16.46 5.54 0.02
C TRP A 242 16.88 5.09 -1.38
N LEU A 243 17.33 3.83 -1.53
CA LEU A 243 17.86 3.32 -2.80
C LEU A 243 16.76 2.77 -3.70
N LEU A 244 15.81 2.01 -3.14
CA LEU A 244 14.75 1.37 -3.92
C LEU A 244 13.36 1.89 -3.58
N LYS A 245 12.93 1.76 -2.32
CA LYS A 245 11.53 1.99 -1.93
C LYS A 245 11.09 3.43 -2.18
N GLN A 246 11.80 4.40 -1.62
CA GLN A 246 11.43 5.82 -1.75
C GLN A 246 11.47 6.32 -3.22
N PRO A 247 12.52 6.04 -4.02
CA PRO A 247 12.55 6.40 -5.44
C PRO A 247 11.46 5.71 -6.28
N ARG A 248 11.21 4.42 -6.03
CA ARG A 248 10.16 3.66 -6.70
C ARG A 248 8.79 4.26 -6.41
N ASP A 249 8.47 4.49 -5.13
CA ASP A 249 7.17 5.00 -4.71
C ASP A 249 6.92 6.40 -5.31
N TYR A 250 7.96 7.23 -5.41
CA TYR A 250 7.90 8.53 -6.10
C TYR A 250 7.58 8.38 -7.59
N LEU A 251 8.29 7.50 -8.32
CA LEU A 251 8.05 7.27 -9.75
C LEU A 251 6.65 6.70 -10.00
N SER A 252 6.18 5.76 -9.16
CA SER A 252 4.86 5.13 -9.29
C SER A 252 3.71 6.11 -9.05
N MET A 253 3.92 7.21 -8.31
CA MET A 253 2.92 8.27 -8.14
C MET A 253 2.50 8.87 -9.49
N PHE A 254 3.43 9.07 -10.43
CA PHE A 254 3.11 9.64 -11.74
C PHE A 254 2.25 8.70 -12.58
N LEU A 255 2.49 7.39 -12.47
CA LEU A 255 1.67 6.38 -13.13
C LEU A 255 0.24 6.38 -12.57
N LEU A 256 0.09 6.48 -11.24
CA LEU A 256 -1.21 6.62 -10.59
C LEU A 256 -1.94 7.88 -11.07
N ILE A 257 -1.27 9.03 -11.10
CA ILE A 257 -1.84 10.28 -11.59
C ILE A 257 -2.25 10.16 -13.06
N GLY A 258 -1.40 9.56 -13.91
CA GLY A 258 -1.71 9.31 -15.31
C GLY A 258 -2.99 8.48 -15.47
N MET A 259 -3.11 7.38 -14.72
CA MET A 259 -4.32 6.54 -14.74
C MET A 259 -5.60 7.26 -14.30
N ILE A 260 -5.49 8.26 -13.41
CA ILE A 260 -6.64 9.05 -12.96
C ILE A 260 -7.05 10.09 -14.02
N LEU A 261 -6.07 10.68 -14.72
CA LEU A 261 -6.32 11.74 -15.71
C LEU A 261 -6.74 11.20 -17.08
N GLY A 262 -6.40 9.94 -17.39
CA GLY A 262 -6.74 9.26 -18.66
C GLY A 262 -5.53 9.07 -19.54
#